data_AF-A0A5C7WYF2-F1
#
_entry.id   AF-A0A5C7WYF2-F1
#
_cell.length_a   1.000
_cell.length_b   1.000
_cell.length_c   1.000
_cell.angle_alpha   90.00
_cell.angle_beta   90.00
_cell.angle_gamma   90.00
#
_symmetry.space_group_name_H-M   'P 1'
#
loop_
_entity.id
_entity.type
_entity.pdbx_description
1 polymer ?
#
loop_
_entity_poly.entity_id
_entity_poly.type
_entity_poly.pdbx_seq_one_letter_code
_entity_poly.pdbx_strand_id
1 'polypeptide(L)'
;VSYAEIVSSISSKSAGPGTRSSIDEFTETTSAALVAVGGAQRGRALIILNPADPPVLMRNTVYCLVDGDADHAAIENSIETMVDKVREYVPGYRLTQRVQFERFGPDDPLYIPETGKFTGSRVTVLLEVAGAAHYLPAYAGNLDIMTSAAKATAERIATHADQPASVQKVGART
;
A
#
# COMPACT_ATOMS: atom_id res chain seq x y z
N VAL A 1 9.15 8.61 -8.04
CA VAL A 1 7.71 8.37 -8.26
C VAL A 1 7.02 9.73 -8.20
N SER A 2 6.63 10.28 -9.34
CA SER A 2 5.99 11.60 -9.42
C SER A 2 4.53 11.56 -8.94
N TYR A 3 3.85 10.43 -9.12
CA TYR A 3 2.48 10.24 -8.67
C TYR A 3 2.24 8.81 -8.21
N ALA A 4 1.53 8.64 -7.11
CA ALA A 4 1.00 7.35 -6.67
C ALA A 4 -0.50 7.46 -6.37
N GLU A 5 -1.27 6.47 -6.83
CA GLU A 5 -2.69 6.37 -6.54
C GLU A 5 -3.05 4.96 -6.08
N ILE A 6 -3.90 4.87 -5.06
CA ILE A 6 -4.50 3.60 -4.64
C ILE A 6 -6.02 3.66 -4.77
N VAL A 7 -6.59 2.61 -5.36
CA VAL A 7 -8.04 2.36 -5.39
C VAL A 7 -8.32 1.15 -4.53
N SER A 8 -8.93 1.37 -3.37
CA SER A 8 -9.32 0.33 -2.42
C SER A 8 -10.78 -0.05 -2.64
N SER A 9 -11.06 -1.31 -2.96
CA SER A 9 -12.42 -1.84 -3.09
C SER A 9 -12.67 -2.89 -2.02
N ILE A 10 -13.68 -2.66 -1.19
CA ILE A 10 -14.03 -3.53 -0.06
C ILE A 10 -15.51 -3.90 -0.09
N SER A 11 -15.86 -5.00 0.56
CA SER A 11 -17.28 -5.33 0.76
C SER A 11 -17.95 -4.27 1.63
N SER A 12 -19.14 -3.83 1.23
CA SER A 12 -19.99 -2.96 2.06
C SER A 12 -20.27 -3.56 3.44
N LYS A 13 -20.28 -4.90 3.58
CA LYS A 13 -20.50 -5.60 4.86
C LYS A 13 -19.29 -5.51 5.80
N SER A 14 -18.07 -5.26 5.29
CA SER A 14 -16.88 -5.06 6.13
C SER A 14 -16.64 -3.59 6.51
N ALA A 15 -17.41 -2.65 5.95
CA ALA A 15 -17.38 -1.24 6.32
C ALA A 15 -18.45 -0.91 7.38
N GLY A 16 -18.03 -0.90 8.65
CA GLY A 16 -18.89 -0.52 9.78
C GLY A 16 -19.18 0.98 9.84
N PRO A 17 -20.02 1.44 10.79
CA PRO A 17 -20.38 2.85 10.93
C PRO A 17 -19.19 3.80 11.06
N GLY A 18 -18.15 3.41 11.82
CA GLY A 18 -16.93 4.22 11.97
C GLY A 18 -16.18 4.45 10.67
N THR A 19 -16.02 3.41 9.83
CA THR A 19 -15.42 3.56 8.50
C THR A 19 -16.25 4.49 7.62
N ARG A 20 -17.58 4.41 7.71
CA ARG A 20 -18.50 5.22 6.90
C ARG A 20 -18.53 6.69 7.31
N SER A 21 -18.37 6.99 8.60
CA SER A 21 -18.30 8.37 9.09
C SER A 21 -16.96 9.05 8.83
N SER A 22 -15.90 8.28 8.51
CA SER A 22 -14.53 8.77 8.31
C SER A 22 -14.02 8.51 6.88
N ILE A 23 -14.90 8.51 5.86
CA ILE A 23 -14.50 8.26 4.46
C ILE A 23 -13.54 9.34 3.96
N ASP A 24 -13.82 10.62 4.26
CA ASP A 24 -12.95 11.72 3.82
C ASP A 24 -11.57 11.58 4.46
N GLU A 25 -11.52 11.35 5.78
CA GLU A 25 -10.29 11.11 6.54
C GLU A 25 -9.49 9.92 5.99
N PHE A 26 -10.16 8.84 5.58
CA PHE A 26 -9.50 7.71 4.91
C PHE A 26 -8.79 8.17 3.64
N THR A 27 -9.46 8.95 2.78
CA THR A 27 -8.85 9.40 1.52
C THR A 27 -7.70 10.37 1.75
N GLU A 28 -7.85 11.31 2.68
CA GLU A 28 -6.85 12.33 2.99
C GLU A 28 -5.61 11.71 3.65
N THR A 29 -5.82 10.90 4.69
CA THR A 29 -4.73 10.25 5.44
C THR A 29 -3.97 9.26 4.58
N THR A 30 -4.69 8.47 3.75
CA THR A 30 -4.03 7.52 2.84
C THR A 30 -3.25 8.24 1.76
N SER A 31 -3.79 9.33 1.19
CA SER A 31 -3.07 10.16 0.21
C SER A 31 -1.81 10.78 0.80
N ALA A 32 -1.89 11.28 2.04
CA ALA A 32 -0.73 11.80 2.77
C ALA A 32 0.31 10.72 3.06
N ALA A 33 -0.12 9.50 3.42
CA ALA A 33 0.78 8.38 3.68
C ALA A 33 1.52 7.89 2.41
N LEU A 34 0.86 7.92 1.24
CA LEU A 34 1.52 7.64 -0.04
C LEU A 34 2.72 8.57 -0.30
N VAL A 35 2.64 9.81 0.19
CA VAL A 35 3.74 10.79 0.11
C VAL A 35 4.75 10.57 1.23
N ALA A 36 4.31 10.69 2.49
CA ALA A 36 5.20 10.72 3.66
C ALA A 36 5.90 9.38 3.93
N VAL A 37 5.22 8.26 3.67
CA VAL A 37 5.74 6.91 3.88
C VAL A 37 6.13 6.25 2.55
N GLY A 38 5.29 6.38 1.52
CA GLY A 38 5.53 5.79 0.21
C GLY A 38 6.57 6.51 -0.65
N GLY A 39 6.88 7.77 -0.35
CA GLY A 39 7.88 8.56 -1.08
C GLY A 39 7.43 9.09 -2.45
N ALA A 40 6.13 9.04 -2.76
CA ALA A 40 5.60 9.68 -3.96
C ALA A 40 5.59 11.21 -3.81
N GLN A 41 5.81 11.96 -4.89
CA GLN A 41 5.69 13.43 -4.83
C GLN A 41 4.24 13.88 -4.65
N ARG A 42 3.29 13.13 -5.21
CA ARG A 42 1.85 13.33 -5.04
C ARG A 42 1.15 12.00 -4.82
N GLY A 43 0.22 11.98 -3.88
CA GLY A 43 -0.60 10.82 -3.53
C GLY A 43 -2.08 11.05 -3.80
N ARG A 44 -2.81 10.00 -4.17
CA ARG A 44 -4.27 9.99 -4.22
C ARG A 44 -4.82 8.65 -3.72
N ALA A 45 -5.89 8.69 -2.94
CA ALA A 45 -6.56 7.49 -2.47
C ALA A 45 -8.05 7.55 -2.78
N LEU A 46 -8.58 6.42 -3.26
CA LEU A 46 -10.00 6.21 -3.51
C LEU A 46 -10.46 4.98 -2.73
N ILE A 47 -11.69 5.03 -2.21
CA ILE A 47 -12.35 3.89 -1.58
C ILE A 47 -13.70 3.62 -2.24
N ILE A 48 -13.97 2.35 -2.51
CA ILE A 48 -15.21 1.86 -3.12
C ILE A 48 -15.83 0.82 -2.21
N LEU A 49 -17.10 1.02 -1.86
CA LEU A 49 -17.89 0.07 -1.07
C LEU A 49 -18.77 -0.74 -2.02
N ASN A 50 -18.52 -2.04 -2.14
CA ASN A 50 -19.23 -2.93 -3.05
C ASN A 50 -20.25 -3.81 -2.28
N PRO A 51 -21.56 -3.69 -2.55
CA PRO A 51 -22.61 -4.44 -1.85
C PRO A 51 -22.90 -5.84 -2.45
N ALA A 52 -22.08 -6.35 -3.37
CA ALA A 52 -22.30 -7.65 -4.00
C ALA A 52 -22.46 -8.81 -2.99
N ASP A 53 -23.21 -9.83 -3.41
CA ASP A 53 -23.44 -11.07 -2.66
C ASP A 53 -23.17 -12.27 -3.61
N PRO A 54 -22.22 -13.17 -3.29
CA PRO A 54 -21.42 -13.22 -2.06
C PRO A 54 -20.45 -12.01 -1.93
N PRO A 55 -20.10 -11.61 -0.68
CA PRO A 55 -19.22 -10.47 -0.45
C PRO A 55 -17.88 -10.57 -1.16
N VAL A 56 -17.45 -9.48 -1.80
CA VAL A 56 -16.14 -9.43 -2.47
C VAL A 56 -15.00 -9.43 -1.46
N LEU A 57 -13.90 -10.11 -1.80
CA LEU A 57 -12.62 -9.96 -1.12
C LEU A 57 -12.10 -8.53 -1.31
N MET A 58 -11.33 -8.02 -0.35
CA MET A 58 -10.67 -6.73 -0.50
C MET A 58 -9.71 -6.77 -1.69
N ARG A 59 -9.83 -5.78 -2.57
CA ARG A 59 -8.90 -5.54 -3.67
C ARG A 59 -8.30 -4.16 -3.58
N ASN A 60 -7.02 -4.05 -3.88
CA ASN A 60 -6.35 -2.77 -4.03
C ASN A 60 -5.66 -2.74 -5.39
N THR A 61 -5.89 -1.67 -6.15
CA THR A 61 -5.08 -1.37 -7.33
C THR A 61 -4.19 -0.19 -7.00
N VAL A 62 -2.89 -0.35 -7.19
CA VAL A 62 -1.91 0.73 -7.00
C VAL A 62 -1.35 1.14 -8.35
N TYR A 63 -1.44 2.41 -8.67
CA TYR A 63 -0.81 3.03 -9.83
C TYR A 63 0.36 3.89 -9.37
N CYS A 64 1.52 3.72 -9.99
CA CYS A 64 2.68 4.58 -9.77
C CYS A 64 3.18 5.12 -11.10
N LEU A 65 3.41 6.43 -11.18
CA LEU A 65 4.10 7.07 -12.29
C LEU A 65 5.58 7.23 -11.93
N VAL A 66 6.42 6.57 -12.71
CA VAL A 66 7.87 6.53 -12.54
C VAL A 66 8.51 7.27 -13.71
N ASP A 67 9.14 8.40 -13.41
CA ASP A 67 9.75 9.27 -14.41
C ASP A 67 10.93 8.57 -15.11
N GLY A 68 11.12 8.87 -16.40
CA GLY A 68 12.27 8.40 -17.17
C GLY A 68 12.23 6.92 -17.57
N ASP A 69 13.41 6.35 -17.81
CA ASP A 69 13.57 4.96 -18.21
C ASP A 69 13.70 4.07 -16.98
N ALA A 70 12.58 3.44 -16.60
CA ALA A 70 12.49 2.61 -15.41
C ALA A 70 12.90 1.16 -15.73
N ASP A 71 13.73 0.56 -14.88
CA ASP A 71 14.02 -0.87 -14.94
C ASP A 71 12.81 -1.67 -14.43
N HIS A 72 11.99 -2.17 -15.36
CA HIS A 72 10.76 -2.91 -15.05
C HIS A 72 11.05 -4.20 -14.28
N ALA A 73 12.15 -4.89 -14.58
CA ALA A 73 12.51 -6.14 -13.89
C ALA A 73 12.93 -5.86 -12.44
N ALA A 74 13.71 -4.82 -12.21
CA ALA A 74 14.07 -4.40 -10.85
C ALA A 74 12.83 -3.98 -10.04
N ILE A 75 11.87 -3.28 -10.67
CA ILE A 75 10.62 -2.87 -10.04
C ILE A 75 9.74 -4.09 -9.69
N GLU A 76 9.55 -5.02 -10.64
CA GLU A 76 8.77 -6.24 -10.41
C GLU A 76 9.35 -7.06 -9.25
N ASN A 77 10.66 -7.31 -9.25
CA ASN A 77 11.36 -8.03 -8.17
C ASN A 77 11.23 -7.32 -6.81
N SER A 78 11.30 -5.99 -6.79
CA SER A 78 11.13 -5.19 -5.57
C SER A 78 9.70 -5.32 -5.01
N ILE A 79 8.69 -5.29 -5.89
CA ILE A 79 7.29 -5.45 -5.52
C ILE A 79 7.04 -6.87 -4.99
N GLU A 80 7.53 -7.91 -5.66
CA GLU A 80 7.39 -9.29 -5.20
C GLU A 80 8.03 -9.50 -3.82
N THR A 81 9.24 -8.98 -3.63
CA THR A 81 9.92 -9.00 -2.32
C THR A 81 9.10 -8.29 -1.24
N MET A 82 8.44 -7.18 -1.57
CA MET A 82 7.58 -6.47 -0.62
C MET A 82 6.31 -7.25 -0.31
N VAL A 83 5.69 -7.88 -1.32
CA VAL A 83 4.51 -8.74 -1.15
C VAL A 83 4.84 -9.88 -0.18
N ASP A 84 5.99 -10.52 -0.33
CA ASP A 84 6.41 -11.60 0.57
C ASP A 84 6.63 -11.11 2.01
N LYS A 85 7.23 -9.92 2.20
CA LYS A 85 7.35 -9.31 3.53
C LYS A 85 5.99 -9.02 4.18
N VAL A 86 5.02 -8.51 3.42
CA VAL A 86 3.67 -8.26 3.93
C VAL A 86 2.98 -9.57 4.29
N ARG A 87 3.23 -10.64 3.52
CA ARG A 87 2.67 -11.97 3.77
C ARG A 87 3.14 -12.60 5.08
N GLU A 88 4.30 -12.20 5.60
CA GLU A 88 4.79 -12.67 6.91
C GLU A 88 3.80 -12.36 8.04
N TYR A 89 3.06 -11.25 7.95
CA TYR A 89 2.05 -10.87 8.94
C TYR A 89 0.62 -10.86 8.40
N VAL A 90 0.40 -10.89 7.07
CA VAL A 90 -0.93 -11.05 6.44
C VAL A 90 -0.87 -12.14 5.35
N PRO A 91 -1.04 -13.43 5.70
CA PRO A 91 -0.84 -14.54 4.76
C PRO A 91 -1.70 -14.48 3.49
N GLY A 92 -2.88 -13.86 3.56
CA GLY A 92 -3.82 -13.70 2.44
C GLY A 92 -3.54 -12.52 1.51
N TYR A 93 -2.48 -11.73 1.75
CA TYR A 93 -2.05 -10.62 0.90
C TYR A 93 -1.30 -11.15 -0.33
N ARG A 94 -1.80 -10.91 -1.54
CA ARG A 94 -1.13 -11.40 -2.76
C ARG A 94 -1.38 -10.55 -3.99
N LEU A 95 -0.49 -10.67 -4.96
CA LEU A 95 -0.72 -10.23 -6.33
C LEU A 95 -1.79 -11.11 -6.99
N THR A 96 -2.74 -10.48 -7.66
CA THR A 96 -3.78 -11.17 -8.46
C THR A 96 -3.34 -11.37 -9.90
N GLN A 97 -2.38 -10.59 -10.37
CA GLN A 97 -1.78 -10.59 -11.70
C GLN A 97 -0.32 -10.17 -11.57
N ARG A 98 0.52 -10.48 -12.57
CA ARG A 98 1.86 -9.89 -12.68
C ARG A 98 1.77 -8.36 -12.72
N VAL A 99 2.84 -7.69 -12.32
CA VAL A 99 2.92 -6.23 -12.37
C VAL A 99 2.81 -5.78 -13.83
N GLN A 100 1.91 -4.83 -14.10
CA GLN A 100 1.71 -4.32 -15.44
C GLN A 100 2.49 -3.02 -15.62
N PHE A 101 3.09 -2.86 -16.80
CA PHE A 101 3.86 -1.68 -17.16
C PHE A 101 3.33 -1.09 -18.46
N GLU A 102 3.23 0.23 -18.49
CA GLU A 102 2.87 0.98 -19.68
C GLU A 102 3.78 2.18 -19.82
N ARG A 103 4.32 2.41 -21.01
CA ARG A 103 5.30 3.45 -21.28
C ARG A 103 4.66 4.62 -21.99
N PHE A 104 4.94 5.84 -21.51
CA PHE A 104 4.53 7.10 -22.12
C PHE A 104 5.78 7.85 -22.61
N GLY A 105 5.85 8.07 -23.93
CA GLY A 105 6.99 8.71 -24.58
C GLY A 105 6.80 10.22 -24.78
N PRO A 106 7.81 10.93 -25.26
CA PRO A 106 7.70 12.36 -25.60
C PRO A 106 6.63 12.66 -26.67
N ASP A 107 6.43 11.73 -27.60
CA ASP A 107 5.48 11.86 -28.71
C ASP A 107 4.03 11.52 -28.32
N ASP A 108 3.84 10.75 -27.24
CA ASP A 108 2.54 10.36 -26.68
C ASP A 108 2.58 10.42 -25.14
N PRO A 109 2.63 11.64 -24.56
CA PRO A 109 2.72 11.81 -23.12
C PRO A 109 1.36 11.63 -22.45
N LEU A 110 1.36 11.06 -21.25
CA LEU A 110 0.15 11.03 -20.43
C LEU A 110 -0.16 12.45 -19.94
N TYR A 111 -1.37 12.93 -20.19
CA TYR A 111 -1.84 14.21 -19.64
C TYR A 111 -2.62 13.98 -18.34
N ILE A 112 -2.19 14.64 -17.28
CA ILE A 112 -2.83 14.59 -15.97
C ILE A 112 -3.30 16.01 -15.63
N PRO A 113 -4.60 16.21 -15.38
CA PRO A 113 -5.09 17.48 -14.87
C PRO A 113 -4.28 17.93 -13.66
N GLU A 114 -4.00 19.23 -13.54
CA GLU A 114 -3.26 19.86 -12.44
C GLU A 114 -1.74 19.59 -12.39
N THR A 115 -1.22 18.57 -13.07
CA THR A 115 0.22 18.24 -13.06
C THR A 115 0.87 18.27 -14.45
N GLY A 116 0.07 18.26 -15.52
CA GLY A 116 0.53 18.47 -16.88
C GLY A 116 0.93 17.18 -17.60
N LYS A 117 1.94 17.26 -18.46
CA LYS A 117 2.42 16.13 -19.26
C LYS A 117 3.40 15.29 -18.46
N PHE A 118 3.21 13.98 -18.50
CA PHE A 118 4.10 12.98 -17.90
C PHE A 118 4.71 12.09 -18.99
N THR A 119 6.01 11.81 -18.84
CA THR A 119 6.75 10.82 -19.65
C THR A 119 7.50 9.88 -18.73
N GLY A 120 7.40 8.58 -18.98
CA GLY A 120 7.99 7.55 -18.13
C GLY A 120 7.19 6.27 -18.19
N SER A 121 7.12 5.54 -17.07
CA SER A 121 6.35 4.30 -16.94
C SER A 121 5.23 4.43 -15.91
N ARG A 122 4.02 3.98 -16.28
CA ARG A 122 2.96 3.64 -15.34
C ARG A 122 3.13 2.20 -14.91
N VAL A 123 3.29 1.99 -13.61
CA VAL A 123 3.30 0.68 -12.95
C VAL A 123 1.92 0.46 -12.35
N THR A 124 1.30 -0.69 -12.65
CA THR A 124 0.02 -1.08 -12.07
C THR A 124 0.18 -2.38 -11.29
N VAL A 125 -0.17 -2.34 -10.02
CA VAL A 125 -0.12 -3.47 -9.09
C VAL A 125 -1.53 -3.83 -8.65
N LEU A 126 -1.94 -5.07 -8.88
CA LEU A 126 -3.29 -5.54 -8.55
C LEU A 126 -3.23 -6.54 -7.40
N LEU A 127 -3.74 -6.14 -6.25
CA LEU A 127 -3.67 -6.88 -5.00
C LEU A 127 -5.03 -7.41 -4.57
N GLU A 128 -5.02 -8.55 -3.91
CA GLU A 128 -6.14 -9.08 -3.14
C GLU A 128 -5.68 -9.39 -1.73
N VAL A 129 -6.56 -9.13 -0.76
CA VAL A 129 -6.31 -9.41 0.66
C VAL A 129 -7.45 -10.26 1.19
N ALA A 130 -7.15 -11.54 1.44
CA ALA A 130 -8.04 -12.40 2.21
C ALA A 130 -7.71 -12.30 3.70
N GLY A 131 -8.74 -12.19 4.53
CA GLY A 131 -8.61 -12.27 5.97
C GLY A 131 -8.25 -13.69 6.44
N ALA A 132 -7.57 -13.78 7.57
CA ALA A 132 -7.23 -15.02 8.28
C ALA A 132 -8.45 -15.69 8.94
N ALA A 133 -9.60 -15.02 8.92
CA ALA A 133 -10.87 -15.52 9.44
C ALA A 133 -10.91 -15.82 10.95
N HIS A 134 -10.08 -15.12 11.74
CA HIS A 134 -10.02 -15.33 13.20
C HIS A 134 -11.29 -14.88 13.93
N TYR A 135 -11.87 -13.75 13.52
CA TYR A 135 -13.09 -13.18 14.13
C TYR A 135 -14.11 -12.74 13.06
N LEU A 136 -13.63 -12.23 11.92
CA LEU A 136 -14.47 -11.82 10.79
C LEU A 136 -14.31 -12.80 9.62
N PRO A 137 -15.28 -12.90 8.70
CA PRO A 137 -15.13 -13.77 7.53
C PRO A 137 -13.94 -13.39 6.64
N ALA A 138 -13.46 -14.32 5.81
CA ALA A 138 -12.29 -14.11 4.95
C ALA A 138 -12.39 -12.90 3.98
N TYR A 139 -13.61 -12.43 3.66
CA TYR A 139 -13.79 -11.22 2.85
C TYR A 139 -13.43 -9.91 3.57
N ALA A 140 -13.29 -9.93 4.90
CA ALA A 140 -12.96 -8.77 5.73
C ALA A 140 -11.45 -8.51 5.81
N GLY A 141 -10.71 -8.78 4.73
CA GLY A 141 -9.25 -8.61 4.67
C GLY A 141 -8.77 -7.19 4.97
N ASN A 142 -9.63 -6.18 4.80
CA ASN A 142 -9.35 -4.79 5.17
C ASN A 142 -9.16 -4.58 6.67
N LEU A 143 -9.82 -5.37 7.52
CA LEU A 143 -9.62 -5.29 8.97
C LEU A 143 -8.41 -6.11 9.40
N ASP A 144 -8.20 -7.27 8.79
CA ASP A 144 -7.07 -8.15 9.11
C ASP A 144 -5.73 -7.50 8.75
N ILE A 145 -5.62 -6.81 7.62
CA ILE A 145 -4.38 -6.10 7.27
C ILE A 145 -4.04 -4.98 8.26
N MET A 146 -5.05 -4.21 8.70
CA MET A 146 -4.84 -3.13 9.67
C MET A 146 -4.46 -3.66 11.05
N THR A 147 -5.20 -4.66 11.55
CA THR A 147 -4.95 -5.23 12.88
C THR A 147 -3.63 -6.01 12.95
N SER A 148 -3.26 -6.72 11.87
CA SER A 148 -1.98 -7.42 11.79
C SER A 148 -0.80 -6.45 11.73
N ALA A 149 -0.91 -5.36 10.99
CA ALA A 149 0.12 -4.31 10.96
C ALA A 149 0.26 -3.62 12.32
N ALA A 150 -0.85 -3.35 13.02
CA ALA A 150 -0.82 -2.77 14.37
C ALA A 150 -0.13 -3.71 15.37
N LYS A 151 -0.46 -5.02 15.33
CA LYS A 151 0.18 -6.05 16.16
C LYS A 151 1.69 -6.13 15.88
N ALA A 152 2.09 -6.27 14.62
CA ALA A 152 3.49 -6.36 14.23
C ALA A 152 4.29 -5.11 14.66
N THR A 153 3.68 -3.93 14.57
CA THR A 153 4.28 -2.67 15.05
C THR A 153 4.50 -2.70 16.56
N ALA A 154 3.47 -3.08 17.33
CA ALA A 154 3.57 -3.16 18.79
C ALA A 154 4.61 -4.20 19.25
N GLU A 155 4.67 -5.36 18.61
CA GLU A 155 5.67 -6.41 18.90
C GLU A 155 7.10 -5.91 18.66
N ARG A 156 7.30 -5.13 17.59
CA ARG A 156 8.60 -4.53 17.28
C ARG A 156 8.99 -3.47 18.30
N ILE A 157 8.05 -2.63 18.76
CA ILE A 157 8.28 -1.65 19.82
C ILE A 157 8.69 -2.35 21.12
N ALA A 158 7.96 -3.40 21.52
CA ALA A 158 8.27 -4.16 22.74
C ALA A 158 9.68 -4.79 22.68
N THR A 159 10.02 -5.40 21.54
CA THR A 159 11.35 -6.00 21.33
C THR A 159 12.48 -4.96 21.39
N HIS A 160 12.24 -3.73 20.91
CA HIS A 160 13.20 -2.64 20.98
C HIS A 160 13.32 -2.04 22.39
N ALA A 161 12.23 -1.95 23.13
CA ALA A 161 12.22 -1.43 24.50
C ALA A 161 13.02 -2.33 25.47
N ASP A 162 13.05 -3.64 25.20
CA ASP A 162 13.79 -4.62 26.00
C ASP A 162 15.29 -4.72 25.64
N GLN A 163 15.77 -3.97 24.64
CA GLN A 163 17.20 -3.88 24.34
C GLN A 163 17.84 -2.71 25.11
N PRO A 164 18.74 -2.95 26.09
CA PRO A 164 19.41 -1.86 26.78
C PRO A 164 20.25 -1.05 25.78
N ALA A 165 20.09 0.28 25.82
CA ALA A 165 20.88 1.19 25.01
C ALA A 165 22.38 0.88 25.18
N SER A 166 23.05 0.49 24.10
CA SER A 166 24.49 0.26 24.12
C SER A 166 25.19 1.59 24.40
N VAL A 167 25.70 1.74 25.63
CA VAL A 167 26.54 2.88 26.01
C VAL A 167 27.81 2.81 25.16
N GLN A 168 27.90 3.65 24.12
CA GLN A 168 29.17 3.92 23.45
C GLN A 168 30.13 4.51 24.49
N LYS A 169 31.09 3.70 24.95
CA LYS A 169 32.22 4.20 25.72
C LYS A 169 33.01 5.15 24.82
N VAL A 170 32.86 6.45 25.05
CA VAL A 170 33.76 7.47 24.51
C VAL A 170 35.14 7.16 25.06
N GLY A 171 36.02 6.63 24.20
CA GLY A 171 37.40 6.34 24.54
C GLY A 171 38.12 7.63 24.94
N ALA A 172 38.58 7.70 26.19
CA ALA A 172 39.51 8.72 26.63
C ALA A 172 40.81 8.56 25.82
N ARG A 173 41.14 9.58 25.03
CA ARG A 173 42.47 9.74 24.44
C ARG A 173 43.41 10.23 25.55
N THR A 174 44.44 9.46 25.83
CA THR A 174 45.73 9.91 26.41
C THR A 174 46.81 9.65 25.38
#